data_AF-A0A353XZU7-F1
#
_entry.id   AF-A0A353XZU7-F1
#
_cell.length_a   1.000
_cell.length_b   1.000
_cell.length_c   1.000
_cell.angle_alpha   90.00
_cell.angle_beta   90.00
_cell.angle_gamma   90.00
#
_symmetry.space_group_name_H-M   'P 1'
#
loop_
_entity.id
_entity.type
_entity.pdbx_description
1 polymer ?
#
loop_
_entity_poly.entity_id
_entity_poly.type
_entity_poly.pdbx_seq_one_letter_code
_entity_poly.pdbx_strand_id
1 'polypeptide(L)'
;MAVRAVQAGAVDFLEKPFNNQAMLDSVHRAIEVDATQRGESSRLQEIEARYDTLTPREKEVMLLVIEGSRNKNIAYDLDISQS
;
A
#
# COMPACT_ATOMS: atom_id res chain seq x y z
N MET A 1 -25.24 4.05 -18.18
CA MET A 1 -23.83 4.52 -18.23
C MET A 1 -23.22 4.72 -16.85
N ALA A 2 -23.98 5.26 -15.88
CA ALA A 2 -23.56 5.45 -14.48
C ALA A 2 -22.86 4.24 -13.82
N VAL A 3 -23.44 3.04 -13.94
CA VAL A 3 -22.90 1.80 -13.31
C VAL A 3 -21.50 1.45 -13.83
N ARG A 4 -21.21 1.66 -15.12
CA ARG A 4 -19.87 1.40 -15.69
C ARG A 4 -18.82 2.40 -15.21
N ALA A 5 -19.22 3.65 -14.93
CA ALA A 5 -18.32 4.66 -14.42
C ALA A 5 -17.89 4.34 -12.99
N VAL A 6 -18.84 4.00 -12.11
CA VAL A 6 -18.54 3.58 -10.73
C VAL A 6 -17.69 2.31 -10.70
N GLN A 7 -17.98 1.34 -11.57
CA GLN A 7 -17.16 0.12 -11.72
C GLN A 7 -15.73 0.39 -12.21
N ALA A 8 -15.50 1.49 -12.91
CA ALA A 8 -14.17 1.91 -13.37
C ALA A 8 -13.41 2.79 -12.35
N GLY A 9 -13.94 2.93 -11.12
CA GLY A 9 -13.32 3.73 -10.08
C GLY A 9 -13.73 5.20 -10.07
N ALA A 10 -14.83 5.57 -10.76
CA ALA A 10 -15.38 6.91 -10.59
C ALA A 10 -15.86 7.10 -9.15
N VAL A 11 -15.35 8.15 -8.50
CA VAL A 11 -15.73 8.53 -7.14
C VAL A 11 -17.20 8.96 -7.09
N ASP A 12 -17.73 9.50 -8.20
CA ASP A 12 -19.11 9.93 -8.27
C ASP A 12 -19.62 10.07 -9.71
N PHE A 13 -20.94 10.21 -9.86
CA PHE A 13 -21.60 10.45 -11.15
C PHE A 13 -22.72 11.49 -11.01
N LEU A 14 -22.61 12.59 -11.77
CA LEU A 14 -23.57 13.71 -11.75
C LEU A 14 -24.35 13.78 -13.06
N GLU A 15 -25.65 13.51 -13.01
CA GLU A 15 -26.55 13.66 -14.16
C GLU A 15 -26.97 15.11 -14.36
N LYS A 16 -27.05 15.53 -15.62
CA LYS A 16 -27.49 16.89 -15.96
C LYS A 16 -29.02 17.00 -15.89
N PRO A 17 -29.57 18.16 -15.48
CA PRO A 17 -28.87 19.32 -14.93
C PRO A 17 -28.46 19.08 -13.46
N PHE A 18 -27.19 19.27 -13.15
CA PHE A 18 -26.67 19.17 -11.78
C PHE A 18 -26.43 20.56 -11.18
N ASN A 19 -26.44 20.63 -9.85
CA ASN A 19 -26.08 21.84 -9.12
C ASN A 19 -24.55 22.00 -9.11
N ASN A 20 -24.06 23.23 -9.34
CA ASN A 20 -22.63 23.56 -9.25
C ASN A 20 -22.04 23.19 -7.88
N GLN A 21 -22.77 23.38 -6.79
CA GLN A 21 -22.30 23.01 -5.45
C GLN A 21 -22.10 21.50 -5.32
N ALA A 22 -23.02 20.69 -5.86
CA ALA A 22 -22.90 19.24 -5.86
C ALA A 22 -21.67 18.77 -6.66
N MET A 23 -21.30 19.49 -7.73
CA MET A 23 -20.07 19.23 -8.47
C MET A 23 -18.83 19.55 -7.64
N LEU A 24 -18.79 20.71 -6.98
CA LEU A 24 -17.66 21.09 -6.12
C LEU A 24 -17.49 20.11 -4.94
N ASP A 25 -18.59 19.71 -4.29
CA ASP A 25 -18.56 18.75 -3.18
C ASP A 25 -18.07 17.36 -3.64
N SER A 26 -18.42 16.97 -4.86
CA SER A 26 -17.95 15.71 -5.48
C SER A 26 -16.45 15.75 -5.76
N VAL A 27 -15.95 16.87 -6.30
CA VAL A 27 -14.51 17.08 -6.53
C VAL A 27 -13.72 17.07 -5.23
N HIS A 28 -14.22 17.74 -4.18
CA HIS A 28 -13.55 17.74 -2.87
C HIS A 28 -13.45 16.34 -2.28
N ARG A 29 -14.54 15.55 -2.32
CA ARG A 29 -14.49 14.14 -1.87
C ARG A 29 -13.50 13.31 -2.68
N ALA A 30 -13.43 13.51 -3.99
CA ALA A 30 -12.46 12.81 -4.83
C ALA A 30 -11.01 13.11 -4.43
N ILE A 31 -10.69 14.38 -4.12
CA ILE A 31 -9.36 14.79 -3.67
C ILE A 31 -9.02 14.18 -2.31
N GLU A 32 -9.96 14.11 -1.38
CA GLU A 32 -9.75 13.49 -0.05
C GLU A 32 -9.49 11.98 -0.17
N VAL A 33 -10.30 11.28 -0.96
CA VAL A 33 -10.12 9.84 -1.24
C VAL A 33 -8.75 9.59 -1.89
N ASP A 34 -8.36 10.42 -2.85
CA ASP A 34 -7.09 10.32 -3.54
C ASP A 34 -5.90 10.64 -2.61
N ALA A 35 -6.03 11.63 -1.72
CA ALA A 35 -5.01 11.92 -0.70
C ALA A 35 -4.78 10.74 0.26
N THR A 36 -5.86 10.11 0.73
CA THR A 36 -5.75 8.92 1.60
C THR A 36 -5.13 7.72 0.87
N GLN A 37 -5.56 7.45 -0.37
CA GLN A 37 -5.00 6.36 -1.18
C GLN A 37 -3.53 6.57 -1.51
N ARG A 38 -3.10 7.82 -1.77
CA ARG A 38 -1.68 8.16 -1.95
C ARG A 38 -0.87 7.91 -0.70
N GLY A 39 -1.38 8.23 0.48
CA GLY A 39 -0.71 7.97 1.75
C GLY A 39 -0.40 6.49 1.93
N GLU A 40 -1.40 5.63 1.74
CA GLU A 40 -1.25 4.17 1.83
C GLU A 40 -0.31 3.62 0.74
N SER A 41 -0.46 4.10 -0.50
CA SER A 41 0.41 3.70 -1.61
C SER A 41 1.87 4.11 -1.39
N SER A 42 2.11 5.32 -0.85
CA SER A 42 3.45 5.79 -0.50
C SER A 42 4.08 4.96 0.61
N ARG A 43 3.29 4.55 1.62
CA ARG A 43 3.76 3.67 2.68
C ARG A 43 4.15 2.30 2.15
N LEU A 44 3.33 1.72 1.26
CA LEU A 44 3.65 0.44 0.64
C LEU A 44 4.92 0.54 -0.22
N GLN A 45 5.05 1.60 -1.02
CA GLN A 45 6.26 1.87 -1.81
C GLN A 45 7.50 2.03 -0.93
N GLU A 46 7.39 2.67 0.24
CA GLU A 46 8.51 2.78 1.18
C GLU A 46 8.92 1.41 1.74
N ILE A 47 7.94 0.55 2.06
CA ILE A 47 8.19 -0.82 2.52
C ILE A 47 8.86 -1.65 1.43
N GLU A 48 8.36 -1.59 0.19
CA GLU A 48 8.95 -2.28 -0.96
C GLU A 48 10.37 -1.78 -1.23
N ALA A 49 10.59 -0.46 -1.24
CA ALA A 49 11.91 0.12 -1.42
C ALA A 49 12.89 -0.36 -0.35
N ARG A 50 12.47 -0.42 0.92
CA ARG A 50 13.28 -0.97 2.01
C ARG A 50 13.56 -2.45 1.83
N TYR A 51 12.55 -3.23 1.44
CA TYR A 51 12.73 -4.66 1.15
C TYR A 51 13.73 -4.91 0.02
N ASP A 52 13.75 -4.05 -1.00
CA ASP A 52 14.67 -4.15 -2.12
C ASP A 52 16.11 -3.78 -1.76
N THR A 53 16.33 -3.04 -0.66
CA THR A 53 17.69 -2.83 -0.13
C THR A 53 18.28 -4.08 0.53
N LEU A 54 17.46 -5.06 0.89
CA LEU A 54 17.94 -6.29 1.53
C LEU A 54 18.64 -7.19 0.52
N THR A 55 19.81 -7.68 0.90
CA THR A 55 20.50 -8.76 0.21
C THR A 55 19.68 -10.05 0.27
N PRO A 56 19.93 -11.02 -0.65
CA PRO A 56 19.22 -12.31 -0.62
C PRO A 56 19.25 -13.00 0.76
N ARG A 57 20.39 -12.93 1.46
CA ARG A 57 20.56 -13.53 2.79
C ARG A 57 19.83 -12.78 3.89
N GLU A 58 19.73 -11.45 3.80
CA GLU A 58 18.92 -10.66 4.74
C GLU A 58 17.41 -10.92 4.54
N LYS A 59 16.97 -11.19 3.32
CA LYS A 59 15.58 -11.61 3.04
C LYS A 59 15.28 -12.98 3.68
N GLU A 60 16.22 -13.92 3.61
CA GLU A 60 16.10 -15.23 4.29
C GLU A 60 16.00 -15.07 5.82
N VAL A 61 16.86 -14.23 6.42
CA VAL A 61 16.78 -13.88 7.85
C VAL A 61 15.42 -13.26 8.18
N MET A 62 14.97 -12.28 7.39
CA MET A 62 13.69 -11.58 7.60
C MET A 62 12.51 -12.55 7.62
N LEU A 63 12.46 -13.53 6.71
CA LEU A 63 11.41 -14.55 6.68
C LEU A 63 11.37 -15.37 7.98
N LEU A 64 12.53 -15.85 8.43
CA LEU A 64 12.61 -16.64 9.67
C LEU A 64 12.25 -15.82 10.92
N VAL A 65 12.59 -14.52 10.92
CA VAL A 65 12.16 -13.59 12.00
C VAL A 65 10.64 -13.43 12.01
N ILE A 66 10.01 -13.29 10.84
CA ILE A 66 8.54 -13.16 10.73
C ILE A 66 7.84 -14.43 11.20
N GLU A 67 8.43 -15.60 10.99
CA GLU A 67 7.94 -16.89 11.50
C GLU A 67 8.12 -17.06 13.02
N GLY A 68 8.77 -16.11 13.70
CA GLY A 68 8.98 -16.12 15.14
C GLY A 68 10.18 -16.95 15.59
N SER A 69 11.08 -17.28 14.68
CA SER A 69 12.31 -18.02 15.01
C SER A 69 13.23 -17.15 15.87
N ARG A 70 13.83 -17.77 16.90
CA ARG A 70 14.79 -17.07 17.77
C ARG A 70 16.09 -16.84 17.01
N ASN A 71 16.75 -15.70 17.23
CA ASN A 71 18.02 -15.33 16.57
C ASN A 71 19.07 -16.46 16.56
N LYS A 72 19.15 -17.27 17.63
CA LYS A 72 20.07 -18.41 17.72
C LYS A 72 19.77 -19.52 16.70
N ASN A 73 18.49 -19.79 16.44
CA ASN A 73 18.08 -20.80 15.47
C ASN A 73 18.30 -20.27 14.05
N ILE A 74 18.00 -19.00 13.79
CA ILE A 74 18.25 -18.36 12.49
C ILE A 74 19.75 -18.37 12.14
N ALA A 75 20.61 -18.07 13.12
CA ALA A 75 22.07 -18.13 12.95
C ALA A 75 22.53 -19.56 12.63
N TYR A 76 21.92 -20.57 13.26
CA TYR A 76 22.22 -21.98 13.00
C TYR A 76 21.71 -22.44 11.62
N ASP A 77 20.47 -22.11 11.27
CA ASP A 77 19.81 -22.53 10.02
C ASP A 77 20.43 -21.89 8.78
N LEU A 78 20.96 -20.67 8.93
CA LEU A 78 21.62 -19.94 7.85
C LEU A 78 23.15 -20.00 7.91
N ASP A 79 23.74 -20.80 8.80
CA ASP A 79 25.19 -20.92 9.00
C ASP A 79 25.91 -19.56 9.13
N ILE A 80 25.33 -18.68 9.95
CA ILE A 80 25.82 -17.32 10.24
C ILE A 80 26.41 -17.33 11.65
N SER A 81 27.63 -16.82 11.81
CA SER A 81 28.27 -16.70 13.14
C SER A 81 27.42 -15.84 14.08
N GLN A 82 27.05 -16.41 15.23
CA GLN A 82 26.38 -15.69 16.31
C GLN A 82 27.43 -14.83 17.04
N SER A 83 27.39 -13.51 16.86
CA SER A 83 28.18 -12.53 17.64
C SER A 83 27.29 -11.83 18.67
#